data_AF-A0A4Q3W7T9-F1
#
_entry.id   AF-A0A4Q3W7T9-F1
#
_cell.length_a   1.000
_cell.length_b   1.000
_cell.length_c   1.000
_cell.angle_alpha   90.00
_cell.angle_beta   90.00
_cell.angle_gamma   90.00
#
_symmetry.space_group_name_H-M   'P 1'
#
loop_
_entity.id
_entity.type
_entity.pdbx_description
1 polymer ?
#
loop_
_entity_poly.entity_id
_entity_poly.type
_entity_poly.pdbx_seq_one_letter_code
_entity_poly.pdbx_strand_id
1 'polypeptide(L)'
;YEEEVESDSGSRFNRQEANFVGRKIDELLAAGLRGEDIAVISPYSAQVRLLRERFDDPTLEIDTIDGFQGREKEAVIITLVRSNDDQEIGFLKETRRMNVAMTRAKRYLLIIGDSATLSSDPFFQRMISYMEEIGAYRSIWELAPELMES
;
A
#
# COMPACT_ATOMS: atom_id res chain seq x y z
N TYR A 1 13.20 2.59 4.54
CA TYR A 1 12.02 2.35 3.70
C TYR A 1 11.95 3.44 2.64
N GLU A 2 13.08 3.78 2.00
CA GLU A 2 13.12 4.90 1.05
C GLU A 2 12.56 4.48 -0.31
N GLU A 3 11.95 5.43 -1.03
CA GLU A 3 11.47 5.20 -2.38
C GLU A 3 12.62 5.13 -3.40
N GLU A 4 12.44 4.31 -4.43
CA GLU A 4 13.34 4.17 -5.58
C GLU A 4 12.64 4.62 -6.87
N VAL A 5 13.41 5.06 -7.87
CA VAL A 5 12.91 5.44 -9.20
C VAL A 5 13.29 4.36 -10.20
N GLU A 6 12.31 3.88 -10.97
CA GLU A 6 12.57 2.97 -12.08
C GLU A 6 13.17 3.74 -13.26
N SER A 7 14.32 3.27 -13.74
CA SER A 7 15.14 3.98 -14.73
C SER A 7 14.42 4.23 -16.07
N ASP A 8 13.55 3.31 -16.50
CA ASP A 8 12.93 3.35 -17.82
C ASP A 8 11.65 4.19 -17.88
N SER A 9 10.81 4.13 -16.82
CA SER A 9 9.51 4.82 -16.81
C SER A 9 9.49 6.10 -15.96
N GLY A 10 10.48 6.31 -15.09
CA GLY A 10 10.44 7.36 -14.08
C GLY A 10 9.37 7.16 -13.00
N SER A 11 8.67 6.02 -13.03
CA SER A 11 7.74 5.59 -11.98
C SER A 11 8.51 5.18 -10.73
N ARG A 12 7.82 5.04 -9.60
CA ARG A 12 8.47 4.81 -8.30
C ARG A 12 8.00 3.53 -7.66
N PHE A 13 8.86 2.95 -6.84
CA PHE A 13 8.59 1.75 -6.10
C PHE A 13 9.31 1.81 -4.75
N ASN A 14 8.89 0.96 -3.82
CA ASN A 14 9.49 0.85 -2.51
C ASN A 14 9.60 -0.64 -2.17
N ARG A 15 10.82 -1.17 -2.20
CA ARG A 15 11.09 -2.60 -1.96
C ARG A 15 10.69 -3.03 -0.57
N GLN A 16 10.87 -2.16 0.44
CA GLN A 16 10.56 -2.51 1.81
C GLN A 16 9.03 -2.53 2.04
N GLU A 17 8.27 -1.60 1.45
CA GLU A 17 6.81 -1.72 1.39
C GLU A 17 6.39 -3.00 0.65
N ALA A 18 7.00 -3.32 -0.49
CA ALA A 18 6.67 -4.54 -1.25
C ALA A 18 6.95 -5.83 -0.46
N ASN A 19 8.03 -5.86 0.32
CA ASN A 19 8.33 -6.95 1.27
C ASN A 19 7.23 -7.07 2.32
N PHE A 20 6.78 -5.96 2.88
CA PHE A 20 5.74 -5.96 3.91
C PHE A 20 4.37 -6.37 3.35
N VAL A 21 4.01 -5.90 2.16
CA VAL A 21 2.82 -6.34 1.41
C VAL A 21 2.83 -7.86 1.28
N GLY A 22 3.96 -8.47 0.91
CA GLY A 22 4.07 -9.92 0.78
C GLY A 22 3.78 -10.68 2.05
N ARG A 23 4.37 -10.25 3.16
CA ARG A 23 4.07 -10.85 4.47
C ARG A 23 2.59 -10.78 4.81
N LYS A 24 1.93 -9.66 4.49
CA LYS A 24 0.50 -9.47 4.75
C LYS A 24 -0.39 -10.29 3.84
N ILE A 25 0.00 -10.51 2.59
CA ILE A 25 -0.68 -11.48 1.71
C ILE A 25 -0.58 -12.87 2.32
N ASP A 26 0.62 -13.31 2.70
CA ASP A 26 0.84 -14.65 3.28
C ASP A 26 0.02 -14.86 4.56
N GLU A 27 -0.05 -13.84 5.43
CA GLU A 27 -0.88 -13.86 6.65
C GLU A 27 -2.37 -13.99 6.33
N LEU A 28 -2.89 -13.25 5.33
CA LEU A 28 -4.29 -13.33 4.93
C LEU A 28 -4.64 -14.70 4.32
N LEU A 29 -3.75 -15.25 3.49
CA LEU A 29 -3.91 -16.59 2.92
C LEU A 29 -3.89 -17.65 4.03
N ALA A 30 -2.97 -17.54 5.00
CA ALA A 30 -2.90 -18.43 6.15
C ALA A 30 -4.14 -18.33 7.07
N ALA A 31 -4.79 -17.15 7.11
CA ALA A 31 -6.06 -16.93 7.80
C ALA A 31 -7.27 -17.50 7.04
N GLY A 32 -7.07 -18.07 5.84
CA GLY A 32 -8.10 -18.77 5.07
C GLY A 32 -8.75 -17.96 3.94
N LEU A 33 -8.25 -16.76 3.63
CA LEU A 33 -8.65 -16.06 2.41
C LEU A 33 -8.03 -16.76 1.18
N ARG A 34 -8.70 -16.66 0.04
CA ARG A 34 -8.16 -17.11 -1.25
C ARG A 34 -7.56 -15.92 -1.98
N GLY A 35 -6.65 -16.13 -2.92
CA GLY A 35 -6.07 -15.05 -3.73
C GLY A 35 -7.15 -14.19 -4.40
N GLU A 36 -8.22 -14.82 -4.90
CA GLU A 36 -9.37 -14.11 -5.49
C GLU A 36 -10.15 -13.21 -4.50
N ASP A 37 -9.97 -13.37 -3.20
CA ASP A 37 -10.61 -12.56 -2.16
C ASP A 37 -9.75 -11.32 -1.79
N ILE A 38 -8.53 -11.22 -2.31
CA ILE A 38 -7.53 -10.19 -1.97
C ILE A 38 -7.23 -9.32 -3.19
N ALA A 39 -7.05 -8.02 -2.98
CA ALA A 39 -6.40 -7.14 -3.94
C ALA A 39 -5.26 -6.32 -3.31
N VAL A 40 -4.23 -6.07 -4.11
CA VAL A 40 -3.19 -5.08 -3.81
C VAL A 40 -3.28 -3.93 -4.80
N ILE A 41 -3.39 -2.72 -4.28
CA ILE A 41 -3.52 -1.51 -5.08
C ILE A 41 -2.31 -0.61 -4.81
N SER A 42 -1.69 -0.12 -5.87
CA SER A 42 -0.68 0.94 -5.75
C SER A 42 -0.98 2.12 -6.68
N PRO A 43 -0.71 3.36 -6.27
CA PRO A 43 -0.71 4.49 -7.19
C PRO A 43 0.37 4.36 -8.28
N TYR A 44 1.46 3.61 -8.03
CA TYR A 44 2.65 3.58 -8.89
C TYR A 44 2.78 2.29 -9.68
N SER A 45 2.94 2.42 -11.00
CA SER A 45 3.06 1.28 -11.91
C SER A 45 4.32 0.44 -11.70
N ALA A 46 5.44 1.04 -11.25
CA ALA A 46 6.66 0.29 -10.94
C ALA A 46 6.47 -0.59 -9.68
N GLN A 47 5.76 -0.09 -8.67
CA GLN A 47 5.39 -0.91 -7.51
C GLN A 47 4.48 -2.08 -7.91
N VAL A 48 3.51 -1.86 -8.80
CA VAL A 48 2.65 -2.94 -9.33
C VAL A 48 3.47 -4.00 -10.05
N ARG A 49 4.42 -3.60 -10.92
CA ARG A 49 5.32 -4.54 -11.60
C ARG A 49 6.15 -5.35 -10.61
N LEU A 50 6.81 -4.67 -9.67
CA LEU A 50 7.62 -5.30 -8.63
C LEU A 50 6.84 -6.34 -7.83
N LEU A 51 5.59 -6.02 -7.47
CA LEU A 51 4.71 -6.94 -6.75
C LEU A 51 4.28 -8.12 -7.64
N ARG A 52 3.87 -7.89 -8.89
CA ARG A 52 3.49 -8.96 -9.82
C ARG A 52 4.64 -9.92 -10.13
N GLU A 53 5.88 -9.43 -10.21
CA GLU A 53 7.06 -10.29 -10.39
C GLU A 53 7.33 -11.20 -9.18
N ARG A 54 6.84 -10.80 -8.00
CA ARG A 54 7.05 -11.54 -6.76
C ARG A 54 5.96 -12.58 -6.48
N PHE A 55 4.72 -12.32 -6.88
CA PHE A 55 3.59 -13.21 -6.61
C PHE A 55 3.13 -13.91 -7.89
N ASP A 56 3.30 -15.23 -7.92
CA ASP A 56 2.89 -16.10 -9.05
C ASP A 56 1.45 -16.63 -8.89
N ASP A 57 0.62 -16.01 -8.04
CA ASP A 57 -0.79 -16.36 -7.89
C ASP A 57 -1.63 -15.53 -8.89
N PRO A 58 -2.15 -16.13 -9.97
CA PRO A 58 -2.93 -15.41 -10.97
C PRO A 58 -4.32 -15.00 -10.46
N THR A 59 -4.77 -15.52 -9.32
CA THR A 59 -6.05 -15.15 -8.71
C THR A 59 -5.95 -13.91 -7.84
N LEU A 60 -4.75 -13.57 -7.36
CA LEU A 60 -4.47 -12.35 -6.62
C LEU A 60 -4.42 -11.15 -7.57
N GLU A 61 -5.31 -10.19 -7.35
CA GLU A 61 -5.34 -8.98 -8.19
C GLU A 61 -4.39 -7.92 -7.64
N ILE A 62 -3.30 -7.67 -8.37
CA ILE A 62 -2.34 -6.59 -8.08
C ILE A 62 -2.44 -5.58 -9.20
N ASP A 63 -2.84 -4.34 -8.93
CA ASP A 63 -3.05 -3.35 -10.00
C ASP A 63 -2.87 -1.90 -9.54
N THR A 64 -2.87 -0.98 -10.50
CA THR A 64 -2.94 0.45 -10.17
C THR A 64 -4.34 0.84 -9.73
N ILE A 65 -4.49 2.02 -9.10
CA ILE A 65 -5.82 2.54 -8.74
C ILE A 65 -6.74 2.61 -9.98
N ASP A 66 -6.21 3.12 -11.10
CA ASP A 66 -6.97 3.25 -12.35
C ASP A 66 -7.25 1.89 -12.99
N GLY A 67 -6.29 0.95 -12.90
CA GLY A 67 -6.49 -0.42 -13.36
C GLY A 67 -7.59 -1.13 -12.58
N PHE A 68 -7.67 -0.89 -11.26
CA PHE A 68 -8.62 -1.54 -10.34
C PHE A 68 -10.03 -0.90 -10.30
N GLN A 69 -10.48 -0.23 -11.37
CA GLN A 69 -11.76 0.47 -11.35
C GLN A 69 -12.98 -0.48 -11.32
N GLY A 70 -13.97 -0.16 -10.48
CA GLY A 70 -15.29 -0.83 -10.47
C GLY A 70 -15.31 -2.24 -9.87
N ARG A 71 -14.20 -2.71 -9.31
CA ARG A 71 -14.06 -4.01 -8.64
C ARG A 71 -14.00 -3.81 -7.12
N GLU A 72 -14.35 -4.83 -6.34
CA GLU A 72 -14.25 -4.84 -4.87
C GLU A 72 -13.77 -6.21 -4.40
N LYS A 73 -13.06 -6.26 -3.26
CA LYS A 73 -12.51 -7.49 -2.67
C LYS A 73 -12.77 -7.55 -1.16
N GLU A 74 -12.71 -8.75 -0.60
CA GLU A 74 -12.89 -8.95 0.85
C GLU A 74 -11.78 -8.23 1.62
N ALA A 75 -10.54 -8.36 1.15
CA ALA A 75 -9.37 -7.66 1.67
C ALA A 75 -8.69 -6.82 0.59
N VAL A 76 -8.36 -5.57 0.92
CA VAL A 76 -7.56 -4.68 0.06
C VAL A 76 -6.36 -4.16 0.82
N ILE A 77 -5.18 -4.30 0.22
CA ILE A 77 -3.93 -3.73 0.69
C ILE A 77 -3.55 -2.58 -0.25
N ILE A 78 -3.30 -1.39 0.28
CA ILE A 78 -2.85 -0.21 -0.48
C ILE A 78 -1.42 0.12 -0.08
N THR A 79 -0.50 0.16 -1.04
CA THR A 79 0.90 0.59 -0.84
C THR A 79 1.14 1.94 -1.52
N LEU A 80 1.47 2.96 -0.72
CA LEU A 80 1.55 4.35 -1.14
C LEU A 80 2.91 4.75 -1.70
N VAL A 81 3.96 3.95 -1.44
CA VAL A 81 5.32 4.04 -2.02
C VAL A 81 6.14 5.25 -1.56
N ARG A 82 5.53 6.42 -1.43
CA ARG A 82 6.21 7.68 -1.18
C ARG A 82 6.84 7.71 0.20
N SER A 83 8.16 7.85 0.24
CA SER A 83 8.97 8.02 1.46
C SER A 83 10.26 8.76 1.10
N ASN A 84 10.35 10.03 1.47
CA ASN A 84 11.46 10.93 1.15
C ASN A 84 11.52 12.13 2.11
N ASP A 85 12.72 12.67 2.32
CA ASP A 85 12.97 13.79 3.25
C ASP A 85 12.33 15.11 2.79
N ASP A 86 12.10 15.27 1.49
CA ASP A 86 11.48 16.47 0.91
C ASP A 86 9.95 16.53 1.13
N GLN A 87 9.37 15.49 1.75
CA GLN A 87 7.93 15.33 1.99
C GLN A 87 7.08 15.46 0.71
N GLU A 88 7.67 15.13 -0.43
CA GLU A 88 6.98 15.14 -1.71
C GLU A 88 6.12 13.90 -1.83
N ILE A 89 4.83 14.09 -2.10
CA ILE A 89 3.88 12.99 -2.30
C ILE A 89 3.49 12.79 -3.77
N GLY A 90 3.99 13.65 -4.67
CA GLY A 90 3.73 13.56 -6.11
C GLY A 90 2.24 13.54 -6.45
N PHE A 91 1.81 12.56 -7.24
CA PHE A 91 0.43 12.43 -7.70
C PHE A 91 -0.53 11.86 -6.65
N LEU A 92 -0.06 11.46 -5.46
CA LEU A 92 -0.93 11.17 -4.32
C LEU A 92 -1.79 12.37 -3.90
N LYS A 93 -1.40 13.60 -4.30
CA LYS A 93 -2.22 14.83 -4.13
C LYS A 93 -3.61 14.70 -4.75
N GLU A 94 -3.81 13.80 -5.71
CA GLU A 94 -5.12 13.51 -6.27
C GLU A 94 -5.94 12.58 -5.36
N THR A 95 -6.47 13.15 -4.28
CA THR A 95 -7.18 12.43 -3.21
C THR A 95 -8.42 11.66 -3.66
N ARG A 96 -9.01 12.01 -4.81
CA ARG A 96 -10.15 11.27 -5.40
C ARG A 96 -9.77 9.82 -5.71
N ARG A 97 -8.56 9.59 -6.22
CA ARG A 97 -8.05 8.23 -6.48
C ARG A 97 -7.89 7.45 -5.19
N MET A 98 -7.45 8.10 -4.12
CA MET A 98 -7.35 7.46 -2.82
C MET A 98 -8.72 7.05 -2.26
N ASN A 99 -9.73 7.90 -2.36
CA ASN A 99 -11.11 7.55 -1.96
C ASN A 99 -11.65 6.36 -2.75
N VAL A 100 -11.36 6.31 -4.06
CA VAL A 100 -11.73 5.15 -4.89
C VAL A 100 -11.03 3.90 -4.37
N ALA A 101 -9.72 3.95 -4.13
CA ALA A 101 -8.95 2.78 -3.65
C ALA A 101 -9.43 2.27 -2.27
N MET A 102 -9.66 3.17 -1.30
CA MET A 102 -10.12 2.78 0.04
C MET A 102 -11.51 2.13 0.02
N THR A 103 -12.40 2.60 -0.85
CA THR A 103 -13.77 2.05 -0.98
C THR A 103 -13.83 0.70 -1.70
N ARG A 104 -12.69 0.14 -2.13
CA ARG A 104 -12.64 -1.20 -2.75
C ARG A 104 -12.68 -2.34 -1.74
N ALA A 105 -12.37 -2.06 -0.47
CA ALA A 105 -12.38 -3.02 0.61
C ALA A 105 -13.79 -3.27 1.14
N LYS A 106 -14.19 -4.55 1.24
CA LYS A 106 -15.47 -4.93 1.85
C LYS A 106 -15.36 -5.18 3.35
N ARG A 107 -14.28 -5.83 3.81
CA ARG A 107 -14.12 -6.25 5.22
C ARG A 107 -12.79 -5.83 5.82
N TYR A 108 -11.73 -5.84 5.03
CA TYR A 108 -10.38 -5.51 5.51
C TYR A 108 -9.70 -4.52 4.58
N LEU A 109 -9.20 -3.43 5.16
CA LEU A 109 -8.39 -2.42 4.49
C LEU A 109 -7.08 -2.25 5.25
N LEU A 110 -5.96 -2.46 4.56
CA LEU A 110 -4.63 -2.13 5.04
C LEU A 110 -4.04 -1.04 4.16
N ILE A 111 -3.54 0.03 4.76
CA ILE A 111 -2.81 1.09 4.05
C ILE A 111 -1.38 1.12 4.58
N ILE A 112 -0.42 1.05 3.68
CA ILE A 112 1.01 1.06 3.96
C ILE A 112 1.59 2.32 3.33
N GLY A 113 2.28 3.12 4.12
CA GLY A 113 2.97 4.31 3.66
C GLY A 113 3.75 4.99 4.77
N ASP A 114 4.60 5.93 4.39
CA ASP A 114 5.41 6.71 5.32
C ASP A 114 4.63 7.92 5.84
N SER A 115 4.23 7.88 7.12
CA SER A 115 3.48 8.95 7.75
C SER A 115 4.26 10.27 7.83
N ALA A 116 5.59 10.25 7.90
CA ALA A 116 6.40 11.47 7.94
C ALA A 116 6.37 12.21 6.60
N THR A 117 6.41 11.46 5.50
CA THR A 117 6.29 12.01 4.13
C THR A 117 4.85 12.45 3.84
N LEU A 118 3.86 11.61 4.19
CA LEU A 118 2.46 11.82 3.82
C LEU A 118 1.76 12.93 4.63
N SER A 119 2.16 13.15 5.88
CA SER A 119 1.50 14.13 6.77
C SER A 119 1.70 15.59 6.34
N SER A 120 2.54 15.86 5.34
CA SER A 120 2.66 17.18 4.72
C SER A 120 1.39 17.59 3.94
N ASP A 121 0.58 16.61 3.52
CA ASP A 121 -0.68 16.85 2.82
C ASP A 121 -1.89 16.78 3.79
N PRO A 122 -2.79 17.79 3.76
CA PRO A 122 -3.91 17.86 4.70
C PRO A 122 -4.87 16.67 4.65
N PHE A 123 -5.03 16.00 3.51
CA PHE A 123 -5.91 14.84 3.40
C PHE A 123 -5.30 13.64 4.13
N PHE A 124 -4.03 13.34 3.88
CA PHE A 124 -3.33 12.23 4.53
C PHE A 124 -3.13 12.48 6.02
N GLN A 125 -2.83 13.72 6.42
CA GLN A 125 -2.75 14.08 7.83
C GLN A 125 -4.06 13.77 8.56
N ARG A 126 -5.21 14.18 8.02
CA ARG A 126 -6.52 13.85 8.61
C ARG A 126 -6.81 12.36 8.64
N MET A 127 -6.45 11.64 7.57
CA MET A 127 -6.61 10.18 7.50
C MET A 127 -5.80 9.48 8.58
N ILE A 128 -4.52 9.87 8.76
CA ILE A 128 -3.63 9.31 9.78
C ILE A 128 -4.17 9.61 11.18
N SER A 129 -4.54 10.86 11.47
CA SER A 129 -5.12 11.23 12.77
C SER A 129 -6.40 10.45 13.08
N TYR A 130 -7.26 10.21 12.09
CA TYR A 130 -8.45 9.38 12.26
C TYR A 130 -8.08 7.92 12.57
N MET A 131 -7.08 7.35 11.87
CA MET A 131 -6.59 6.00 12.14
C MET A 131 -5.98 5.87 13.55
N GLU A 132 -5.29 6.89 14.04
CA GLU A 132 -4.80 6.95 15.41
C GLU A 132 -5.95 6.99 16.42
N GLU A 133 -6.96 7.84 16.19
CA GLU A 133 -8.13 8.00 17.06
C GLU A 133 -8.88 6.68 17.27
N ILE A 134 -9.07 5.89 16.21
CA ILE A 134 -9.75 4.59 16.29
C ILE A 134 -8.83 3.43 16.68
N GLY A 135 -7.56 3.71 17.00
CA GLY A 135 -6.57 2.70 17.39
C GLY A 135 -6.16 1.75 16.26
N ALA A 136 -6.29 2.17 14.99
CA ALA A 136 -5.93 1.40 13.79
C ALA A 136 -4.54 1.74 13.24
N TYR A 137 -3.93 2.85 13.66
CA TYR A 137 -2.54 3.19 13.28
C TYR A 137 -1.54 2.30 14.02
N ARG A 138 -0.55 1.76 13.30
CA ARG A 138 0.56 0.96 13.84
C ARG A 138 1.84 1.34 13.11
N SER A 139 2.94 1.44 13.86
CA SER A 139 4.25 1.55 13.23
C SER A 139 4.70 0.19 12.69
N ILE A 140 5.48 0.18 11.61
CA ILE A 140 6.00 -1.08 11.07
C ILE A 140 6.91 -1.81 12.06
N TRP A 141 7.54 -1.07 12.97
CA TRP A 141 8.40 -1.57 14.03
C TRP A 141 7.62 -2.35 15.09
N GLU A 142 6.36 -1.98 15.36
CA GLU A 142 5.48 -2.76 16.24
C GLU A 142 5.04 -4.08 15.58
N LEU A 143 4.85 -4.07 14.25
CA LEU A 143 4.34 -5.21 13.50
C LEU A 143 5.42 -6.17 13.03
N ALA A 144 6.67 -5.72 12.99
CA ALA A 144 7.84 -6.48 12.58
C ALA A 144 9.06 -6.08 13.42
N PRO A 145 9.09 -6.38 14.73
CA PRO A 145 10.19 -6.01 15.63
C PRO A 145 11.55 -6.54 15.16
N GLU A 146 11.56 -7.68 14.46
CA GLU A 146 12.75 -8.30 13.88
C GLU A 146 13.48 -7.41 12.87
N LEU A 147 12.81 -6.38 12.33
CA LEU A 147 13.44 -5.40 11.42
C LEU A 147 14.20 -4.28 12.16
N MET A 148 14.15 -4.21 13.49
CA MET A 148 14.93 -3.22 14.26
C MET A 148 16.39 -3.65 14.47
N GLU A 149 16.70 -4.95 14.29
CA GLU A 149 18.02 -5.52 14.58
C GLU A 149 18.94 -5.64 13.34
N SER A 150 18.46 -5.22 12.17
CA SER A 150 19.18 -5.24 10.89
C SER A 150 19.63 -3.85 10.44
#